data_AF-A0AAG5CZG1-F1
#
_entry.id   AF-A0AAG5CZG1-F1
#
_cell.length_a   1.000
_cell.length_b   1.000
_cell.length_c   1.000
_cell.angle_alpha   90.00
_cell.angle_beta   90.00
_cell.angle_gamma   90.00
#
_symmetry.space_group_name_H-M   'P 1'
#
loop_
_entity.id
_entity.type
_entity.pdbx_description
1 polymer ?
#
loop_
_entity_poly.entity_id
_entity_poly.type
_entity_poly.pdbx_seq_one_letter_code
_entity_poly.pdbx_strand_id
1 'polypeptide(L)'
;MMLWQYQWHRTPPDRPLLVLLWCCIAGWVSLSVSEVQGLRRYTQDDMLRLRERVRHMFQHAYDGYLRHGAPYDELRPLSCDGIDT
;
A
#
# COMPACT_ATOMS: atom_id res chain seq x y z
N MET A 1 40.67 50.66 -20.42
CA MET A 1 40.46 49.76 -19.26
C MET A 1 39.18 50.15 -18.49
N MET A 2 38.01 50.17 -19.17
CA MET A 2 36.70 50.46 -18.55
C MET A 2 35.59 49.48 -19.00
N LEU A 3 35.89 48.55 -19.92
CA LEU A 3 34.89 47.61 -20.44
C LEU A 3 34.67 46.36 -19.56
N TRP A 4 35.59 46.07 -18.63
CA TRP A 4 35.48 44.93 -17.72
C TRP A 4 34.61 45.20 -16.47
N GLN A 5 34.36 46.47 -16.12
CA GLN A 5 33.56 46.83 -14.94
C GLN A 5 32.05 46.94 -15.24
N TYR A 6 31.67 47.17 -16.50
CA TYR A 6 30.25 47.30 -16.90
C TYR A 6 29.47 45.98 -16.83
N GLN A 7 30.16 44.85 -16.88
CA GLN A 7 29.53 43.52 -16.97
C GLN A 7 29.12 42.93 -15.61
N TRP A 8 29.64 43.44 -14.49
CA TRP A 8 29.39 42.88 -13.15
C TRP A 8 28.09 43.38 -12.49
N HIS A 9 27.52 44.49 -12.96
CA HIS A 9 26.37 45.15 -12.32
C HIS A 9 24.99 44.76 -12.89
N ARG A 10 24.93 43.81 -13.83
CA ARG A 10 23.66 43.25 -14.33
C ARG A 10 23.41 41.85 -13.74
N THR A 11 23.05 41.78 -12.47
CA THR A 11 22.31 40.63 -11.94
C THR A 11 20.87 40.70 -12.44
N PRO A 12 20.26 39.62 -12.97
CA PRO A 12 18.88 39.65 -13.42
C PRO A 12 17.93 39.93 -12.23
N PRO A 13 16.94 40.82 -12.38
CA PRO A 13 16.06 41.28 -11.30
C PRO A 13 15.09 40.21 -10.74
N ASP A 14 15.05 39.03 -11.34
CA ASP A 14 13.98 38.05 -11.09
C ASP A 14 14.34 36.97 -10.05
N ARG A 15 15.57 37.00 -9.52
CA ARG A 15 16.05 36.02 -8.53
C ARG A 15 15.27 35.97 -7.21
N PRO A 16 14.82 37.09 -6.59
CA PRO A 16 14.07 37.01 -5.33
C PRO A 16 12.66 36.44 -5.53
N LEU A 17 12.03 36.72 -6.68
CA LEU A 17 10.71 36.19 -7.02
C LEU A 17 10.75 34.68 -7.23
N LEU A 18 11.80 34.17 -7.90
CA LEU A 18 12.02 32.74 -8.07
C LEU A 18 12.24 32.01 -6.73
N VAL A 19 12.98 32.62 -5.80
CA VAL A 19 13.20 32.07 -4.46
C VAL A 19 11.89 32.02 -3.66
N LEU A 20 11.10 33.10 -3.69
CA LEU A 20 9.80 33.15 -3.03
C LEU A 20 8.82 32.12 -3.62
N LEU A 21 8.78 31.99 -4.94
CA LEU A 21 7.97 30.98 -5.62
C LEU A 21 8.37 29.56 -5.19
N TRP A 22 9.68 29.28 -5.11
CA TRP A 22 10.19 27.98 -4.66
C TRP A 22 9.84 27.68 -3.21
N CYS A 23 9.95 28.67 -2.31
CA CYS A 23 9.53 28.54 -0.91
C CYS A 23 8.02 28.30 -0.79
N CYS A 24 7.20 29.00 -1.59
CA CYS A 24 5.75 28.79 -1.63
C CYS A 24 5.40 27.38 -2.11
N ILE A 25 6.03 26.91 -3.20
CA ILE A 25 5.82 25.56 -3.73
C ILE A 25 6.27 24.51 -2.70
N ALA A 26 7.44 24.67 -2.09
CA ALA A 26 7.93 23.75 -1.06
C ALA A 26 7.00 23.71 0.16
N GLY A 27 6.52 24.87 0.62
CA GLY A 27 5.52 24.96 1.70
C GLY A 27 4.20 24.30 1.32
N TRP A 28 3.71 24.54 0.09
CA TRP A 28 2.48 23.92 -0.43
C TRP A 28 2.61 22.40 -0.53
N VAL A 29 3.74 21.91 -1.05
CA VAL A 29 4.03 20.47 -1.15
C VAL A 29 4.09 19.86 0.24
N SER A 30 4.78 20.51 1.19
CA SER A 30 4.89 20.03 2.57
C SER A 30 3.56 20.04 3.32
N LEU A 31 2.63 20.95 2.99
CA LEU A 31 1.26 20.97 3.52
C LEU A 31 0.33 19.97 2.80
N SER A 32 0.65 19.61 1.56
CA SER A 32 -0.15 18.72 0.71
C SER A 32 0.22 17.24 0.86
N VAL A 33 1.23 16.89 1.67
CA VAL A 33 1.45 15.49 2.07
C VAL A 33 0.40 15.10 3.10
N SER A 34 -0.82 14.90 2.61
CA SER A 34 -1.88 14.20 3.30
C SER A 34 -1.45 12.74 3.49
N GLU A 35 -1.60 12.21 4.70
CA GLU A 35 -1.44 10.80 5.03
C GLU A 35 -1.97 9.91 3.89
N VAL A 36 -1.13 8.98 3.39
CA VAL A 36 -1.60 7.94 2.47
C VAL A 36 -2.56 7.03 3.24
N GLN A 37 -3.85 7.30 3.11
CA GLN A 37 -4.95 6.52 3.66
C GLN A 37 -5.13 5.23 2.84
N GLY A 38 -4.17 4.32 2.92
CA GLY A 38 -4.17 3.07 2.14
C GLY A 38 -3.90 1.80 2.95
N LEU A 39 -3.34 1.91 4.15
CA LEU A 39 -3.00 0.73 4.95
C LEU A 39 -4.05 0.50 6.04
N ARG A 40 -4.82 -0.59 5.89
CA ARG A 40 -5.66 -1.10 6.97
C ARG A 40 -4.77 -1.42 8.17
N ARG A 41 -4.95 -0.69 9.28
CA ARG A 41 -4.26 -0.99 10.54
C ARG A 41 -4.90 -2.21 11.17
N TYR A 42 -4.08 -3.18 11.58
CA TYR A 42 -4.50 -4.37 12.31
C TYR A 42 -4.00 -4.27 13.74
N THR A 43 -4.90 -4.47 14.69
CA THR A 43 -4.55 -4.65 16.10
C THR A 43 -4.05 -6.07 16.34
N GLN A 44 -3.43 -6.30 17.50
CA GLN A 44 -3.04 -7.65 17.91
C GLN A 44 -4.26 -8.60 18.00
N ASP A 45 -5.40 -8.10 18.49
CA ASP A 45 -6.64 -8.86 18.57
C ASP A 45 -7.18 -9.23 17.18
N ASP A 46 -7.04 -8.34 16.19
CA ASP A 46 -7.40 -8.65 14.81
C ASP A 46 -6.55 -9.81 14.26
N MET A 47 -5.25 -9.80 14.55
CA MET A 47 -4.35 -10.87 14.11
C MET A 47 -4.71 -12.22 14.76
N LEU A 48 -5.05 -12.23 16.04
CA LEU A 48 -5.51 -13.43 16.74
C LEU A 48 -6.83 -13.94 16.16
N ARG A 49 -7.78 -13.04 15.90
CA ARG A 49 -9.07 -13.39 15.29
C ARG A 49 -8.91 -13.96 13.88
N LEU A 50 -8.02 -13.38 13.07
CA LEU A 50 -7.72 -13.87 11.72
C LEU A 50 -7.08 -15.25 11.76
N ARG A 51 -6.13 -15.47 12.68
CA ARG A 51 -5.53 -16.79 12.90
C ARG A 51 -6.58 -17.84 13.23
N GLU A 52 -7.48 -17.53 14.15
CA GLU A 52 -8.53 -18.48 14.56
C GLU A 52 -9.54 -18.72 13.44
N ARG A 53 -9.88 -17.69 12.66
CA ARG A 53 -10.72 -17.84 11.46
C ARG A 53 -10.10 -18.83 10.46
N VAL A 54 -8.81 -18.70 10.16
CA VAL A 54 -8.12 -19.62 9.25
C VAL A 54 -8.14 -21.05 9.79
N ARG A 55 -7.90 -21.24 11.09
CA ARG A 55 -7.97 -22.56 11.74
C ARG A 55 -9.36 -23.19 11.58
N HIS A 56 -10.42 -22.44 11.81
CA HIS A 56 -11.79 -22.91 11.64
C HIS A 56 -12.14 -23.25 10.18
N MET A 57 -11.69 -22.43 9.22
CA MET A 57 -11.89 -22.71 7.80
C MET A 57 -11.21 -24.02 7.37
N PHE A 58 -9.98 -24.25 7.84
CA PHE A 58 -9.27 -25.50 7.59
C PHE A 58 -9.99 -26.71 8.19
N GLN A 59 -10.37 -26.63 9.47
CA GLN A 59 -11.09 -27.72 10.14
C GLN A 59 -12.40 -28.05 9.41
N HIS A 60 -13.15 -27.03 8.98
CA HIS A 60 -14.39 -27.23 8.23
C HIS A 60 -14.16 -27.96 6.90
N ALA A 61 -13.14 -27.57 6.14
CA ALA A 61 -12.79 -28.24 4.90
C ALA A 61 -12.32 -29.68 5.12
N TYR A 62 -11.50 -29.91 6.16
CA TYR A 62 -11.01 -31.23 6.53
C TYR A 62 -12.14 -32.19 6.95
N ASP A 63 -13.05 -31.73 7.81
CA ASP A 63 -14.24 -32.50 8.21
C ASP A 63 -15.17 -32.76 7.02
N GLY A 64 -15.23 -31.83 6.06
CA GLY A 64 -15.92 -32.02 4.78
C GLY A 64 -15.30 -33.15 3.96
N TYR A 65 -13.97 -33.16 3.83
CA TYR A 65 -13.24 -34.19 3.09
C TYR A 65 -13.44 -35.57 3.72
N LEU A 66 -13.33 -35.69 5.05
CA LEU A 66 -13.57 -36.97 5.74
C LEU A 66 -15.00 -37.50 5.56
N ARG A 67 -16.00 -36.61 5.43
CA ARG A 67 -17.41 -37.01 5.27
C ARG A 67 -17.81 -37.31 3.83
N HIS A 68 -17.22 -36.62 2.85
CA HIS A 68 -17.72 -36.60 1.47
C HIS A 68 -16.67 -36.90 0.41
N GLY A 69 -15.39 -36.76 0.74
CA GLY A 69 -14.27 -36.89 -0.20
C GLY A 69 -13.44 -38.16 -0.01
N ALA A 70 -13.39 -38.76 1.17
CA ALA A 70 -12.64 -40.01 1.36
C ALA A 70 -13.31 -41.21 0.64
N PRO A 71 -12.56 -42.10 -0.02
CA PRO A 71 -11.09 -42.20 -0.09
C PRO A 71 -10.44 -41.49 -1.31
N TYR A 72 -11.18 -40.65 -2.02
CA TYR A 72 -10.74 -40.02 -3.26
C TYR A 72 -9.66 -38.95 -3.03
N ASP A 73 -8.91 -38.60 -4.08
CA ASP A 73 -7.82 -37.62 -4.00
C ASP A 73 -8.32 -36.21 -3.64
N GLU A 74 -9.42 -35.77 -4.24
CA GLU A 74 -9.98 -34.42 -4.03
C GLU A 74 -11.47 -34.46 -3.64
N LEU A 75 -11.91 -33.47 -2.85
CA LEU A 75 -13.32 -33.21 -2.55
C LEU A 75 -13.87 -32.10 -3.45
N ARG A 76 -15.04 -32.32 -4.06
CA ARG A 76 -15.86 -31.26 -4.68
C ARG A 76 -16.92 -30.77 -3.70
N PRO A 77 -16.73 -29.60 -3.06
CA PRO A 77 -17.57 -29.18 -1.93
C PRO A 77 -19.00 -28.80 -2.31
N LEU A 78 -19.27 -28.47 -3.57
CA LEU A 78 -20.62 -28.09 -4.03
C LEU A 78 -21.50 -29.30 -4.33
N SER A 79 -20.92 -30.35 -4.91
CA SER A 79 -21.60 -31.62 -5.20
C SER A 79 -21.52 -32.63 -4.06
N CYS A 80 -20.68 -32.37 -3.05
CA CYS A 80 -20.47 -33.22 -1.87
C CYS A 80 -20.02 -34.64 -2.23
N ASP A 81 -19.12 -34.76 -3.20
CA ASP A 81 -18.53 -36.02 -3.65
C ASP A 81 -17.03 -35.88 -3.94
N GLY A 82 -16.32 -37.00 -3.87
CA GLY A 82 -14.90 -37.08 -4.20
C GLY A 82 -14.63 -37.24 -5.70
N ILE A 83 -13.37 -37.04 -6.10
CA ILE A 83 -12.85 -37.33 -7.43
C ILE A 83 -11.38 -37.74 -7.34
N ASP A 84 -10.98 -38.70 -8.17
CA ASP A 84 -9.58 -39.09 -8.39
C ASP A 84 -9.03 -38.28 -9.57
N THR A 85 -7.87 -37.63 -9.40
CA THR A 85 -7.27 -36.70 -10.38
C THR A 85 -5.96 -37.19 -10.94
#